data_AF-A0A411DTT8-F1
#
_entry.id   AF-A0A411DTT8-F1
#
_cell.length_a   1.000
_cell.length_b   1.000
_cell.length_c   1.000
_cell.angle_alpha   90.00
_cell.angle_beta   90.00
_cell.angle_gamma   90.00
#
_symmetry.space_group_name_H-M   'P 1'
#
loop_
_entity.id
_entity.type
_entity.pdbx_description
1 polymer ?
#
loop_
_entity_poly.entity_id
_entity_poly.type
_entity_poly.pdbx_seq_one_letter_code
_entity_poly.pdbx_strand_id
1 'polypeptide(L)'
;MWDPSKGIHIGSFTLHFYSLMFVFAFGFGYVLMTRIFKIDNVNQKYLEPLFTWTLIGTILGARLGHVIFYQPELFKEDFWSVFLPISTKNGLKFTGFSGLASHGATIALIFTTLYYSFKIIKKNPFWVYDRLGIVVALGGAFVRMGNFFNSEIVGKPADPNSPFALLFPQQSSEYGLTVPRYPSQLFEAVGYVLLFILLWILYRKTNLSIPFMIAGVVIMIVSKKFKITEAENEKPE
;
A
#
# COMPACT_ATOMS: atom_id res chain seq x y z
N MET A 1 -1.30 17.48 -19.91
CA MET A 1 -0.35 16.34 -20.07
C MET A 1 0.38 16.19 -18.74
N TRP A 2 0.48 14.98 -18.20
CA TRP A 2 1.17 14.67 -16.95
C TRP A 2 2.48 13.95 -17.25
N ASP A 3 3.57 14.72 -17.33
CA ASP A 3 4.92 14.25 -17.65
C ASP A 3 5.94 14.80 -16.64
N PRO A 4 5.82 14.45 -15.34
CA PRO A 4 6.70 14.98 -14.31
C PRO A 4 8.10 14.33 -14.39
N SER A 5 9.10 14.98 -13.79
CA SER A 5 10.34 14.29 -13.48
C SER A 5 10.05 13.12 -12.53
N LYS A 6 10.78 12.01 -12.68
CA LYS A 6 10.59 10.82 -11.82
C LYS A 6 11.05 11.04 -10.37
N GLY A 7 11.75 12.15 -10.12
CA GLY A 7 12.36 12.45 -8.83
C GLY A 7 13.23 13.69 -8.84
N ILE A 8 13.97 13.85 -7.76
CA ILE A 8 14.93 14.93 -7.52
C ILE A 8 16.34 14.37 -7.70
N HIS A 9 17.15 15.01 -8.56
CA HIS A 9 18.54 14.64 -8.75
C HIS A 9 19.41 15.21 -7.63
N ILE A 10 20.13 14.32 -6.93
CA ILE A 10 21.04 14.65 -5.83
C ILE A 10 22.40 14.04 -6.19
N GLY A 11 23.25 14.85 -6.83
CA GLY A 11 24.53 14.39 -7.37
C GLY A 11 24.33 13.28 -8.40
N SER A 12 24.93 12.11 -8.16
CA SER A 12 24.82 10.92 -9.03
C SER A 12 23.59 10.05 -8.76
N PHE A 13 22.76 10.41 -7.77
CA PHE A 13 21.58 9.64 -7.36
C PHE A 13 20.28 10.38 -7.67
N THR A 14 19.21 9.64 -7.97
CA THR A 14 17.87 10.21 -8.16
C THR A 14 16.96 9.74 -7.03
N LEU A 15 16.50 10.68 -6.20
CA LEU A 15 15.49 10.41 -5.20
C LEU A 15 14.11 10.40 -5.89
N HIS A 16 13.59 9.20 -6.14
CA HIS A 16 12.30 9.03 -6.79
C HIS A 16 11.14 9.53 -5.91
N PHE A 17 10.18 10.24 -6.51
CA PHE A 17 8.98 10.70 -5.78
C PHE A 17 8.19 9.53 -5.18
N TYR A 18 8.15 8.39 -5.88
CA TYR A 18 7.56 7.16 -5.36
C TYR A 18 8.22 6.71 -4.04
N SER A 19 9.56 6.68 -3.99
CA SER A 19 10.31 6.34 -2.79
C SER A 19 10.08 7.36 -1.67
N LEU A 20 9.98 8.64 -2.02
CA LEU A 20 9.65 9.70 -1.06
C LEU A 20 8.26 9.51 -0.44
N MET A 21 7.27 9.08 -1.23
CA MET A 21 5.94 8.76 -0.72
C MET A 21 5.95 7.57 0.25
N PHE A 22 6.82 6.57 0.02
CA PHE A 22 7.05 5.49 1.00
C PHE A 22 7.64 6.03 2.30
N VAL A 23 8.63 6.94 2.22
CA VAL A 23 9.20 7.59 3.40
C VAL A 23 8.11 8.34 4.18
N PHE A 24 7.21 9.06 3.49
CA PHE A 24 6.09 9.72 4.14
C PHE A 24 5.09 8.74 4.76
N ALA A 25 4.74 7.65 4.07
CA ALA A 25 3.85 6.62 4.61
C ALA A 25 4.37 6.06 5.94
N PHE A 26 5.65 5.67 5.99
CA PHE A 26 6.25 5.14 7.22
C PHE A 26 6.52 6.22 8.27
N GLY A 27 6.99 7.40 7.87
CA GLY A 27 7.30 8.50 8.78
C GLY A 27 6.06 9.04 9.49
N PHE A 28 5.00 9.38 8.75
CA PHE A 28 3.73 9.76 9.34
C PHE A 28 3.10 8.60 10.12
N GLY A 29 3.27 7.38 9.64
CA GLY A 29 2.80 6.20 10.37
C GLY A 29 3.45 6.04 11.74
N TYR A 30 4.76 6.26 11.85
CA TYR A 30 5.48 6.25 13.13
C TYR A 30 4.98 7.35 14.07
N VAL A 31 4.81 8.57 13.57
CA VAL A 31 4.29 9.71 14.35
C VAL A 31 2.87 9.44 14.86
N LEU A 32 1.99 8.93 13.99
CA LEU A 32 0.62 8.58 14.36
C LEU A 32 0.57 7.43 15.37
N MET A 33 1.36 6.39 15.16
CA MET A 33 1.40 5.25 16.07
C MET A 33 1.98 5.62 17.44
N THR A 34 2.96 6.54 17.49
CA THR A 34 3.44 7.15 18.74
C THR A 34 2.27 7.78 19.50
N ARG A 35 1.42 8.54 18.79
CA ARG A 35 0.24 9.19 19.38
C ARG A 35 -0.80 8.17 19.85
N ILE A 36 -1.07 7.14 19.06
CA ILE A 36 -1.98 6.03 19.43
C ILE A 36 -1.47 5.34 20.70
N PHE A 37 -0.17 5.04 20.80
CA PHE A 37 0.40 4.39 21.99
C PHE A 37 0.26 5.26 23.24
N LYS A 38 0.39 6.59 23.11
CA LYS A 38 0.13 7.52 24.22
C LYS A 38 -1.34 7.52 24.64
N ILE A 39 -2.26 7.57 23.67
CA ILE A 39 -3.70 7.56 23.94
C ILE A 39 -4.11 6.25 24.64
N ASP A 40 -3.56 5.12 24.18
CA ASP A 40 -3.91 3.79 24.68
C ASP A 40 -3.10 3.37 25.91
N ASN A 41 -2.29 4.28 26.47
CA ASN A 41 -1.41 4.03 27.62
C ASN A 41 -0.50 2.80 27.40
N VAL A 42 0.02 2.62 26.19
CA VAL A 42 0.98 1.59 25.83
C VAL A 42 2.41 2.12 25.96
N ASN A 43 3.28 1.32 26.57
CA ASN A 43 4.68 1.68 26.73
C ASN A 43 5.36 1.86 25.35
N GLN A 44 6.01 3.00 25.15
CA GLN A 44 6.67 3.39 23.90
C GLN A 44 7.80 2.44 23.47
N LYS A 45 8.36 1.65 24.40
CA LYS A 45 9.36 0.62 24.06
C LYS A 45 8.87 -0.40 23.02
N TYR A 46 7.56 -0.56 22.88
CA TYR A 46 6.96 -1.48 21.92
C TYR A 46 6.75 -0.86 20.54
N LEU A 47 6.96 0.45 20.38
CA LEU A 47 6.75 1.16 19.11
C LEU A 47 7.82 0.83 18.08
N GLU A 48 9.09 0.88 18.48
CA GLU A 48 10.21 0.61 17.59
C GLU A 48 10.16 -0.83 17.03
N PRO A 49 9.93 -1.89 17.83
CA PRO A 49 9.74 -3.22 17.27
C PRO A 49 8.55 -3.31 16.31
N LEU A 50 7.43 -2.63 16.57
CA LEU A 50 6.27 -2.63 15.66
C LEU A 50 6.65 -2.03 14.31
N PHE A 51 7.31 -0.86 14.34
CA PHE A 51 7.77 -0.17 13.15
C PHE A 51 8.75 -1.03 12.36
N THR A 52 9.76 -1.60 13.02
CA THR A 52 10.78 -2.44 12.39
C THR A 52 10.18 -3.66 11.71
N TRP A 53 9.31 -4.40 12.40
CA TRP A 53 8.68 -5.60 11.82
C TRP A 53 7.70 -5.27 10.70
N THR A 54 6.99 -4.14 10.79
CA THR A 54 6.09 -3.66 9.73
C THR A 54 6.89 -3.23 8.49
N LEU A 55 8.00 -2.50 8.68
CA LEU A 55 8.86 -2.04 7.59
C LEU A 55 9.54 -3.21 6.87
N ILE A 56 10.17 -4.11 7.64
CA ILE A 56 10.80 -5.33 7.10
C ILE A 56 9.77 -6.19 6.39
N GLY A 57 8.63 -6.46 7.03
CA GLY A 57 7.55 -7.25 6.45
C GLY A 57 7.04 -6.66 5.15
N THR A 58 6.85 -5.34 5.10
CA THR A 58 6.36 -4.65 3.88
C THR A 58 7.37 -4.75 2.74
N ILE A 59 8.64 -4.38 2.97
CA ILE A 59 9.66 -4.33 1.91
C ILE A 59 9.99 -5.75 1.42
N LEU A 60 10.34 -6.66 2.34
CA LEU A 60 10.71 -8.03 1.98
C LEU A 60 9.52 -8.80 1.44
N GLY A 61 8.35 -8.65 2.07
CA GLY A 61 7.12 -9.29 1.60
C GLY A 61 6.73 -8.84 0.21
N ALA A 62 6.77 -7.53 -0.06
CA ALA A 62 6.45 -7.02 -1.39
C ALA A 62 7.42 -7.54 -2.46
N ARG A 63 8.72 -7.55 -2.16
CA ARG A 63 9.73 -8.02 -3.09
C ARG A 63 9.65 -9.52 -3.32
N LEU A 64 9.54 -10.33 -2.26
CA LEU A 64 9.37 -11.77 -2.37
C LEU A 64 8.08 -12.15 -3.09
N GLY A 65 6.97 -11.48 -2.78
CA GLY A 65 5.73 -11.68 -3.51
C GLY A 65 5.91 -11.41 -5.00
N HIS A 66 6.59 -10.31 -5.36
CA HIS A 66 6.83 -10.02 -6.77
C HIS A 66 7.65 -11.11 -7.45
N VAL A 67 8.78 -11.50 -6.84
CA VAL A 67 9.68 -12.52 -7.39
C VAL A 67 8.97 -13.87 -7.49
N ILE A 68 8.25 -14.32 -6.46
CA ILE A 68 7.59 -15.63 -6.46
C ILE A 68 6.47 -15.70 -7.52
N PHE A 69 5.66 -14.65 -7.67
CA PHE A 69 4.47 -14.70 -8.53
C PHE A 69 4.70 -14.22 -9.97
N TYR A 70 5.68 -13.34 -10.21
CA TYR A 70 5.85 -12.69 -11.52
C TYR A 70 7.24 -12.90 -12.13
N GLN A 71 8.29 -13.10 -11.32
CA GLN A 71 9.68 -13.21 -11.81
C GLN A 71 10.50 -14.28 -11.05
N PRO A 72 10.07 -15.55 -11.02
CA PRO A 72 10.73 -16.60 -10.24
C PRO A 72 12.17 -16.91 -10.71
N GLU A 73 12.50 -16.60 -11.95
CA GLU A 73 13.82 -16.73 -12.55
C GLU A 73 14.92 -15.96 -11.79
N LEU A 74 14.57 -14.86 -11.11
CA LEU A 74 15.53 -14.06 -10.33
C LEU A 74 16.20 -14.86 -9.20
N PHE A 75 15.56 -15.91 -8.68
CA PHE A 75 16.19 -16.80 -7.68
C PHE A 75 17.43 -17.51 -8.23
N LYS A 76 17.52 -17.73 -9.54
CA LYS A 76 18.67 -18.37 -10.17
C LYS A 76 19.61 -17.35 -10.80
N GLU A 77 19.05 -16.33 -11.44
CA GLU A 77 19.84 -15.41 -12.27
C GLU A 77 20.48 -14.26 -11.48
N ASP A 78 19.86 -13.80 -10.39
CA ASP A 78 20.35 -12.67 -9.61
C ASP A 78 19.84 -12.78 -8.15
N PHE A 79 20.22 -13.86 -7.46
CA PHE A 79 19.67 -14.26 -6.16
C PHE A 79 19.71 -13.14 -5.11
N TRP A 80 20.80 -12.39 -5.04
CA TRP A 80 20.95 -11.31 -4.06
C TRP A 80 20.01 -10.13 -4.33
N SER A 81 19.63 -9.88 -5.59
CA SER A 81 18.66 -8.85 -5.97
C SER A 81 17.23 -9.13 -5.47
N VAL A 82 16.96 -10.36 -5.03
CA VAL A 82 15.68 -10.72 -4.41
C VAL A 82 15.56 -10.11 -3.02
N PHE A 83 16.67 -9.95 -2.29
CA PHE A 83 16.66 -9.51 -0.89
C PHE A 83 17.28 -8.13 -0.69
N LEU A 84 18.15 -7.70 -1.60
CA LEU A 84 18.91 -6.47 -1.51
C LEU A 84 18.59 -5.54 -2.69
N PRO A 85 18.66 -4.21 -2.50
CA PRO A 85 18.39 -3.21 -3.55
C PRO A 85 19.56 -3.07 -4.55
N ILE A 86 20.13 -4.19 -4.97
CA ILE A 86 21.28 -4.29 -5.87
C ILE A 86 20.97 -5.26 -7.00
N SER A 87 21.62 -5.09 -8.14
CA SER A 87 21.74 -6.14 -9.15
C SER A 87 23.16 -6.67 -9.15
N THR A 88 23.32 -7.98 -9.36
CA THR A 88 24.61 -8.66 -9.52
C THR A 88 24.84 -9.17 -10.94
N LYS A 89 23.81 -9.18 -11.80
CA LYS A 89 23.85 -9.76 -13.15
C LYS A 89 24.90 -9.12 -14.09
N ASN A 90 25.26 -7.85 -13.86
CA ASN A 90 26.24 -7.09 -14.65
C ASN A 90 27.24 -6.31 -13.76
N GLY A 91 27.66 -6.92 -12.64
CA GLY A 91 28.44 -6.27 -11.59
C GLY A 91 27.56 -5.66 -10.50
N LEU A 92 28.18 -5.22 -9.40
CA LEU A 92 27.47 -4.65 -8.24
C LEU A 92 26.96 -3.24 -8.56
N LYS A 93 25.66 -3.14 -8.84
CA LYS A 93 24.99 -1.86 -9.08
C LYS A 93 23.84 -1.67 -8.10
N PHE A 94 23.78 -0.51 -7.46
CA PHE A 94 22.60 -0.11 -6.70
C PHE A 94 21.46 0.21 -7.67
N THR A 95 20.38 -0.55 -7.59
CA THR A 95 19.20 -0.40 -8.44
C THR A 95 17.98 0.07 -7.66
N GLY A 96 18.04 0.05 -6.33
CA GLY A 96 16.84 0.16 -5.50
C GLY A 96 15.99 -1.11 -5.56
N PHE A 97 14.89 -1.12 -4.81
CA PHE A 97 13.86 -2.14 -4.96
C PHE A 97 12.89 -1.72 -6.07
N SER A 98 12.92 -2.42 -7.19
CA SER A 98 11.87 -2.41 -8.22
C SER A 98 11.06 -3.72 -8.14
N GLY A 99 9.87 -3.76 -8.74
CA GLY A 99 9.03 -4.96 -8.70
C GLY A 99 8.57 -5.29 -7.28
N LEU A 100 7.54 -4.57 -6.80
CA LEU A 100 6.97 -4.73 -5.47
C LEU A 100 5.50 -5.13 -5.62
N ALA A 101 5.12 -6.28 -5.03
CA ALA A 101 3.76 -6.79 -5.09
C ALA A 101 3.02 -6.55 -3.77
N SER A 102 1.89 -5.83 -3.82
CA SER A 102 1.08 -5.51 -2.63
C SER A 102 0.60 -6.75 -1.87
N HIS A 103 0.21 -7.82 -2.56
CA HIS A 103 -0.23 -9.07 -1.94
C HIS A 103 0.86 -9.73 -1.09
N GLY A 104 2.12 -9.68 -1.55
CA GLY A 104 3.26 -10.19 -0.80
C GLY A 104 3.51 -9.39 0.49
N ALA A 105 3.40 -8.06 0.41
CA ALA A 105 3.46 -7.21 1.61
C ALA A 105 2.32 -7.53 2.59
N THR A 106 1.09 -7.69 2.10
CA THR A 106 -0.06 -8.03 2.95
C THR A 106 0.15 -9.35 3.69
N ILE A 107 0.60 -10.41 3.00
CA ILE A 107 0.87 -11.71 3.63
C ILE A 107 1.96 -11.58 4.70
N ALA A 108 3.08 -10.91 4.38
CA ALA A 108 4.15 -10.71 5.33
C ALA A 108 3.72 -9.85 6.53
N LEU A 109 2.89 -8.83 6.32
CA LEU A 109 2.33 -8.00 7.39
C LEU A 109 1.41 -8.79 8.32
N ILE A 110 0.65 -9.77 7.81
CA ILE A 110 -0.13 -10.67 8.65
C ILE A 110 0.81 -11.44 9.59
N PHE A 111 1.85 -12.09 9.06
CA PHE A 111 2.75 -12.89 9.89
C PHE A 111 3.58 -12.06 10.87
N THR A 112 4.13 -10.94 10.41
CA THR A 112 4.95 -10.04 11.26
C THR A 112 4.12 -9.38 12.36
N THR A 113 2.86 -9.03 12.08
CA THR A 113 1.94 -8.50 13.10
C THR A 113 1.55 -9.57 14.11
N LEU A 114 1.26 -10.80 13.68
CA LEU A 114 1.00 -11.92 14.59
C LEU A 114 2.22 -12.18 15.49
N TYR A 115 3.42 -12.23 14.92
CA TYR A 115 4.65 -12.39 15.66
C TYR A 115 4.84 -11.28 16.70
N TYR A 116 4.72 -10.01 16.28
CA TYR A 116 4.80 -8.85 17.18
C TYR A 116 3.76 -8.95 18.31
N SER A 117 2.51 -9.28 17.96
CA SER A 117 1.41 -9.34 18.91
C SER A 117 1.63 -10.41 19.98
N PHE A 118 2.04 -11.62 19.57
CA PHE A 118 2.18 -12.75 20.48
C PHE A 118 3.49 -12.76 21.25
N LYS A 119 4.59 -12.30 20.64
CA LYS A 119 5.94 -12.42 21.22
C LYS A 119 6.45 -11.15 21.85
N ILE A 120 6.06 -9.98 21.34
CA ILE A 120 6.65 -8.70 21.74
C ILE A 120 5.71 -7.94 22.68
N ILE A 121 4.56 -7.47 22.17
CA ILE A 121 3.63 -6.64 22.96
C ILE A 121 2.67 -7.48 23.82
N LYS A 122 2.49 -8.77 23.52
CA LYS A 122 1.61 -9.70 24.22
C LYS A 122 0.16 -9.18 24.36
N LYS A 123 -0.34 -8.56 23.29
CA LYS A 123 -1.73 -8.12 23.16
C LYS A 123 -2.48 -9.01 22.16
N ASN A 124 -3.80 -8.84 22.11
CA ASN A 124 -4.63 -9.44 21.08
C ASN A 124 -4.19 -8.94 19.69
N PRO A 125 -3.92 -9.80 18.69
CA PRO A 125 -3.53 -9.36 17.34
C PRO A 125 -4.52 -8.40 16.68
N PHE A 126 -5.82 -8.59 16.93
CA PHE A 126 -6.84 -7.69 16.40
C PHE A 126 -6.64 -6.26 16.92
N TRP A 127 -6.24 -6.10 18.18
CA TRP A 127 -5.91 -4.77 18.72
C TRP A 127 -4.76 -4.11 17.93
N VAL A 128 -3.76 -4.88 17.49
CA VAL A 128 -2.64 -4.33 16.70
C VAL A 128 -3.09 -4.00 15.29
N TYR A 129 -3.82 -4.90 14.63
CA TYR A 129 -4.35 -4.69 13.28
C TYR A 129 -5.25 -3.48 13.18
N ASP A 130 -6.05 -3.23 14.21
CA ASP A 130 -6.95 -2.08 14.29
C ASP A 130 -6.20 -0.76 14.13
N ARG A 131 -5.10 -0.63 14.86
CA ARG A 131 -4.29 0.58 14.91
C ARG A 131 -3.41 0.71 13.69
N LEU A 132 -2.89 -0.42 13.21
CA LEU A 132 -2.21 -0.47 11.92
C LEU A 132 -3.15 -0.06 10.80
N GLY A 133 -4.41 -0.50 10.80
CA GLY A 133 -5.40 -0.16 9.77
C GLY A 133 -5.62 1.35 9.62
N ILE A 134 -5.67 2.08 10.73
CA ILE A 134 -5.74 3.56 10.72
C ILE A 134 -4.52 4.13 9.99
N VAL A 135 -3.32 3.70 10.38
CA VAL A 135 -2.06 4.22 9.83
C VAL A 135 -1.88 3.81 8.36
N VAL A 136 -2.23 2.58 8.02
CA VAL A 136 -2.15 2.03 6.66
C VAL A 136 -3.13 2.75 5.73
N ALA A 137 -4.30 3.20 6.19
CA ALA A 137 -5.19 4.02 5.37
C ALA A 137 -4.49 5.29 4.88
N LEU A 138 -3.79 6.02 5.77
CA LEU A 138 -3.00 7.18 5.35
C LEU A 138 -1.81 6.78 4.47
N GLY A 139 -1.12 5.68 4.79
CA GLY A 139 -0.06 5.12 3.95
C GLY A 139 -0.53 4.81 2.53
N GLY A 140 -1.73 4.27 2.38
CA GLY A 140 -2.38 4.00 1.09
C GLY A 140 -2.55 5.27 0.24
N ALA A 141 -2.90 6.39 0.86
CA ALA A 141 -2.99 7.67 0.15
C ALA A 141 -1.63 8.08 -0.44
N PHE A 142 -0.55 7.98 0.35
CA PHE A 142 0.80 8.27 -0.14
C PHE A 142 1.24 7.31 -1.25
N VAL A 143 0.95 6.01 -1.13
CA VAL A 143 1.26 5.03 -2.18
C VAL A 143 0.55 5.42 -3.49
N ARG A 144 -0.72 5.79 -3.44
CA ARG A 144 -1.46 6.23 -4.63
C ARG A 144 -0.92 7.53 -5.22
N MET A 145 -0.50 8.48 -4.38
CA MET A 145 0.24 9.66 -4.85
C MET A 145 1.55 9.27 -5.54
N GLY A 146 2.26 8.27 -5.02
CA GLY A 146 3.45 7.70 -5.66
C GLY A 146 3.15 7.14 -7.05
N ASN A 147 2.10 6.31 -7.17
CA ASN A 147 1.68 5.76 -8.46
C ASN A 147 1.30 6.88 -9.45
N PHE A 148 0.70 7.97 -8.98
CA PHE A 148 0.41 9.14 -9.81
C PHE A 148 1.69 9.77 -10.38
N PHE A 149 2.71 10.02 -9.55
CA PHE A 149 4.01 10.52 -10.02
C PHE A 149 4.69 9.56 -11.01
N ASN A 150 4.55 8.25 -10.81
CA ASN A 150 5.11 7.23 -11.71
C ASN A 150 4.26 6.95 -12.96
N SER A 151 3.07 7.55 -13.11
CA SER A 151 2.11 7.19 -14.17
C SER A 151 1.72 5.71 -14.19
N GLU A 152 1.65 5.09 -13.01
CA GLU A 152 1.26 3.68 -12.82
C GLU A 152 -0.20 3.57 -12.35
N ILE A 153 -0.88 2.47 -12.70
CA ILE A 153 -2.27 2.20 -12.28
C ILE A 153 -3.20 3.34 -12.71
N VAL A 154 -3.06 3.77 -13.97
CA VAL A 154 -3.88 4.84 -14.55
C VAL A 154 -5.34 4.44 -14.69
N GLY A 155 -6.23 5.42 -14.66
CA GLY A 155 -7.67 5.16 -14.74
C GLY A 155 -8.16 4.72 -16.11
N LYS A 156 -9.47 4.48 -16.18
CA LYS A 156 -10.17 4.22 -17.44
C LYS A 156 -10.04 5.43 -18.40
N PRO A 157 -10.15 5.21 -19.72
CA PRO A 157 -10.24 6.31 -20.68
C PRO A 157 -11.31 7.31 -20.29
N ALA A 158 -10.99 8.59 -20.43
CA ALA A 158 -11.86 9.72 -20.14
C ALA A 158 -12.27 10.39 -21.45
N ASP A 159 -13.44 11.04 -21.42
CA ASP A 159 -13.79 12.01 -22.46
C ASP A 159 -12.70 13.09 -22.50
N PRO A 160 -12.11 13.40 -23.67
CA PRO A 160 -11.11 14.46 -23.80
C PRO A 160 -11.56 15.83 -23.28
N ASN A 161 -12.87 16.10 -23.25
CA ASN A 161 -13.45 17.34 -22.74
C ASN A 161 -13.69 17.33 -21.23
N SER A 162 -13.44 16.21 -20.55
CA SER A 162 -13.59 16.12 -19.10
C SER A 162 -12.55 16.99 -18.39
N PRO A 163 -12.93 17.75 -17.34
CA PRO A 163 -11.99 18.59 -16.60
C PRO A 163 -10.92 17.79 -15.85
N PHE A 164 -11.12 16.48 -15.70
CA PHE A 164 -10.17 15.57 -15.06
C PHE A 164 -9.41 14.68 -16.06
N ALA A 165 -9.52 14.93 -17.36
CA ALA A 165 -8.82 14.16 -18.37
C ALA A 165 -7.31 14.49 -18.34
N LEU A 166 -6.47 13.49 -18.06
CA LEU A 166 -5.02 13.61 -18.13
C LEU A 166 -4.42 12.61 -19.12
N LEU A 167 -3.45 13.07 -19.90
CA LEU A 167 -2.57 12.22 -20.69
C LEU A 167 -1.38 11.81 -19.84
N PHE A 168 -1.05 10.52 -19.85
CA PHE A 168 0.08 9.94 -19.13
C PHE A 168 1.11 9.38 -20.14
N PRO A 169 2.02 10.20 -20.70
CA PRO A 169 3.01 9.74 -21.68
C PRO A 169 3.97 8.67 -21.14
N GLN A 170 4.18 8.65 -19.83
CA GLN A 170 5.04 7.70 -19.13
C GLN A 170 4.31 6.40 -18.70
N GLN A 171 3.04 6.20 -19.07
CA GLN A 171 2.30 4.98 -18.71
C GLN A 171 2.95 3.73 -19.32
N SER A 172 2.73 2.56 -18.70
CA SER A 172 3.17 1.27 -19.27
C SER A 172 2.58 1.06 -20.67
N SER A 173 3.37 0.46 -21.57
CA SER A 173 2.92 0.07 -22.91
C SER A 173 1.77 -0.93 -22.89
N GLU A 174 1.57 -1.63 -21.78
CA GLU A 174 0.43 -2.53 -21.56
C GLU A 174 -0.92 -1.81 -21.64
N TYR A 175 -0.95 -0.48 -21.40
CA TYR A 175 -2.17 0.34 -21.54
C TYR A 175 -2.49 0.74 -22.98
N GLY A 176 -1.66 0.33 -23.95
CA GLY A 176 -1.79 0.66 -25.36
C GLY A 176 -1.47 2.13 -25.67
N LEU A 177 -2.18 2.68 -26.66
CA LEU A 177 -2.01 4.06 -27.08
C LEU A 177 -2.27 5.04 -25.92
N THR A 178 -1.49 6.12 -25.88
CA THR A 178 -1.69 7.19 -24.88
C THR A 178 -2.95 7.96 -25.22
N VAL A 179 -4.00 7.73 -24.43
CA VAL A 179 -5.30 8.40 -24.53
C VAL A 179 -5.59 9.14 -23.23
N PRO A 180 -6.47 10.16 -23.24
CA PRO A 180 -6.88 10.82 -22.01
C PRO A 180 -7.51 9.82 -21.04
N ARG A 181 -7.07 9.83 -19.78
CA ARG A 181 -7.54 8.94 -18.72
C ARG A 181 -7.83 9.74 -17.46
N TYR A 182 -8.73 9.21 -16.64
CA TYR A 182 -8.96 9.76 -15.31
C TYR A 182 -7.74 9.48 -14.40
N PRO A 183 -7.29 10.44 -13.58
CA PRO A 183 -6.27 10.21 -12.55
C PRO A 183 -6.86 9.47 -11.36
N SER A 184 -7.28 8.23 -11.57
CA SER A 184 -7.88 7.38 -10.53
C SER A 184 -7.03 7.31 -9.27
N GLN A 185 -5.70 7.39 -9.40
CA GLN A 185 -4.78 7.39 -8.26
C GLN A 185 -5.05 8.55 -7.30
N LEU A 186 -5.33 9.76 -7.81
CA LEU A 186 -5.65 10.91 -6.96
C LEU A 186 -7.03 10.75 -6.29
N PHE A 187 -8.02 10.23 -7.03
CA PHE A 187 -9.33 9.96 -6.47
C PHE A 187 -9.28 8.89 -5.37
N GLU A 188 -8.51 7.83 -5.59
CA GLU A 188 -8.24 6.80 -4.60
C GLU A 188 -7.47 7.36 -3.39
N ALA A 189 -6.46 8.22 -3.61
CA ALA A 189 -5.72 8.86 -2.53
C ALA A 189 -6.64 9.70 -1.62
N VAL A 190 -7.55 10.48 -2.21
CA VAL A 190 -8.58 11.20 -1.45
C VAL A 190 -9.47 10.23 -0.68
N GLY A 191 -9.91 9.13 -1.31
CA GLY A 191 -10.68 8.08 -0.64
C GLY A 191 -9.96 7.49 0.57
N TYR A 192 -8.66 7.24 0.47
CA TYR A 192 -7.81 6.76 1.57
C TYR A 192 -7.66 7.79 2.69
N VAL A 193 -7.53 9.09 2.36
CA VAL A 193 -7.52 10.16 3.37
C VAL A 193 -8.86 10.25 4.10
N LEU A 194 -9.97 10.18 3.38
CA LEU A 194 -11.31 10.18 3.99
C LEU A 194 -11.50 8.94 4.89
N LEU A 195 -11.03 7.78 4.45
CA LEU A 195 -11.03 6.56 5.26
C LEU A 195 -10.18 6.73 6.52
N PHE A 196 -8.99 7.30 6.42
CA PHE A 196 -8.14 7.61 7.58
C PHE A 196 -8.87 8.53 8.58
N ILE A 197 -9.48 9.61 8.11
CA ILE A 197 -10.24 10.54 8.96
C ILE A 197 -11.40 9.81 9.66
N LEU A 198 -12.15 9.01 8.92
CA LEU A 198 -13.25 8.21 9.44
C LEU A 198 -12.78 7.25 10.54
N LEU A 199 -11.74 6.46 10.25
CA LEU A 199 -11.17 5.51 11.21
C LEU A 199 -10.59 6.21 12.43
N TRP A 200 -9.94 7.37 12.26
CA TRP A 200 -9.41 8.17 13.37
C TRP A 200 -10.53 8.70 14.28
N ILE A 201 -11.62 9.23 13.71
CA ILE A 201 -12.78 9.69 14.48
C ILE A 201 -13.39 8.53 15.26
N LEU A 202 -13.56 7.37 14.62
CA LEU A 202 -14.18 6.20 15.23
C LEU A 202 -13.30 5.62 16.34
N TYR A 203 -11.99 5.54 16.12
CA TYR A 203 -11.00 5.17 17.15
C TYR A 203 -11.07 6.11 18.36
N ARG A 204 -11.29 7.41 18.16
CA ARG A 204 -11.36 8.39 19.26
C ARG A 204 -12.71 8.41 19.99
N LYS A 205 -13.79 8.02 19.33
CA LYS A 205 -15.16 8.11 19.86
C LYS A 205 -15.75 6.78 20.33
N THR A 206 -15.17 5.66 19.94
CA THR A 206 -15.71 4.33 20.24
C THR A 206 -14.65 3.44 20.88
N ASN A 207 -15.10 2.48 21.69
CA ASN A 207 -14.27 1.40 22.23
C ASN A 207 -14.36 0.13 21.37
N LEU A 208 -14.92 0.22 20.16
CA LEU A 208 -15.09 -0.93 19.28
C LEU A 208 -13.73 -1.38 18.74
N SER A 209 -13.52 -2.70 18.68
CA SER A 209 -12.41 -3.25 17.92
C SER A 209 -12.66 -2.96 16.44
N ILE A 210 -11.66 -2.37 15.78
CA ILE A 210 -11.69 -1.93 14.39
C ILE A 210 -11.78 -3.09 13.36
N PRO A 211 -11.58 -4.41 13.64
CA PRO A 211 -11.72 -5.42 12.59
C PRO A 211 -13.19 -5.53 12.16
N PHE A 212 -14.14 -5.26 13.06
CA PHE A 212 -15.56 -5.21 12.74
C PHE A 212 -15.91 -4.06 11.79
N MET A 213 -15.10 -3.00 11.75
CA MET A 213 -15.37 -1.79 10.99
C MET A 213 -14.79 -1.87 9.58
N ILE A 214 -13.55 -2.40 9.43
CA ILE A 214 -12.97 -2.67 8.11
C ILE A 214 -13.70 -3.84 7.46
N ALA A 215 -13.96 -4.94 8.19
CA ALA A 215 -14.78 -6.03 7.68
C ALA A 215 -16.21 -5.55 7.39
N GLY A 216 -16.83 -4.76 8.25
CA GLY A 216 -18.17 -4.22 8.03
C GLY A 216 -18.28 -3.29 6.82
N VAL A 217 -17.28 -2.43 6.59
CA VAL A 217 -17.23 -1.54 5.42
C VAL A 217 -16.91 -2.32 4.14
N VAL A 218 -15.98 -3.27 4.18
CA VAL A 218 -15.68 -4.15 3.04
C VAL A 218 -16.88 -5.04 2.72
N ILE A 219 -17.53 -5.64 3.72
CA ILE A 219 -18.77 -6.41 3.57
C ILE A 219 -19.88 -5.51 3.02
N MET A 220 -20.10 -4.30 3.54
CA MET A 220 -21.10 -3.38 2.96
C MET A 220 -20.81 -2.99 1.50
N ILE A 221 -19.55 -2.78 1.15
CA ILE A 221 -19.11 -2.42 -0.21
C ILE A 221 -19.24 -3.62 -1.16
N VAL A 222 -18.93 -4.83 -0.68
CA VAL A 222 -19.00 -6.08 -1.44
C VAL A 222 -20.46 -6.55 -1.56
N SER A 223 -21.26 -6.51 -0.50
CA SER A 223 -22.69 -6.84 -0.51
C SER A 223 -23.52 -5.92 -1.42
N LYS A 224 -23.09 -4.66 -1.65
CA LYS A 224 -23.72 -3.79 -2.65
C LYS A 224 -23.32 -4.12 -4.10
N LYS A 225 -22.22 -4.85 -4.33
CA LYS A 225 -21.79 -5.33 -5.65
C LYS A 225 -22.37 -6.70 -6.01
N PHE A 226 -22.86 -7.45 -5.04
CA PHE A 226 -23.58 -8.70 -5.24
C PHE A 226 -25.03 -8.54 -4.81
N LYS A 227 -25.83 -7.81 -5.60
CA LYS A 227 -27.26 -8.15 -5.66
C LYS A 227 -27.34 -9.52 -6.32
N ILE A 228 -27.54 -10.56 -5.53
CA ILE A 228 -27.97 -11.85 -6.05
C ILE A 228 -29.30 -11.56 -6.74
N THR A 229 -29.32 -11.64 -8.06
CA THR A 229 -30.54 -11.55 -8.86
C THR A 229 -31.35 -12.81 -8.53
N GLU A 230 -32.66 -12.69 -8.33
CA GLU A 230 -33.56 -13.81 -7.98
C GLU A 230 -33.54 -14.98 -9.00
N ALA A 231 -32.85 -14.83 -10.13
CA ALA A 231 -32.64 -15.85 -11.16
C ALA A 231 -31.75 -17.05 -10.73
N GLU A 232 -31.01 -16.97 -9.63
CA GLU A 232 -30.19 -18.12 -9.13
C GLU A 232 -30.94 -19.03 -8.14
N ASN A 233 -32.20 -18.73 -7.80
CA ASN A 233 -33.02 -19.52 -6.87
C ASN A 233 -34.01 -20.47 -7.55
N GLU A 234 -34.07 -20.53 -8.88
CA GLU A 234 -34.81 -21.59 -9.56
C GLU A 234 -33.97 -22.87 -9.56
N LYS A 235 -34.35 -23.79 -8.66
CA LYS A 235 -33.87 -25.17 -8.71
C LYS A 235 -34.18 -25.74 -10.10
N PRO A 236 -33.23 -26.38 -10.78
CA PRO A 236 -33.55 -27.13 -11.99
C PRO A 236 -34.52 -28.28 -11.61
N GLU A 237 -35.64 -28.37 -12.33
CA GLU A 237 -36.51 -29.56 -12.36
C GLU A 237 -35.76 -30.79 -12.89
#